data_AF-E9FJ03-F1
#
_entry.id   AF-E9FJ03-F1
#
_cell.length_a   1.000
_cell.length_b   1.000
_cell.length_c   1.000
_cell.angle_alpha   90.00
_cell.angle_beta   90.00
_cell.angle_gamma   90.00
#
_symmetry.space_group_name_H-M   'P 1'
#
loop_
_entity.id
_entity.type
_entity.pdbx_description
1 polymer ?
#
loop_
_entity_poly.entity_id
_entity_poly.type
_entity_poly.pdbx_seq_one_letter_code
_entity_poly.pdbx_strand_id
1 'polypeptide(L)'
;MTLTEEQLKANGGQAVELTFDAKIKAGANLSAYVKEDGHTQIPNKASYDASFPHKPGVHKDSNEVPVTPPTPEVPEIKKDVNGKEAETLDKRDQVFTYNVKTTVAQDATAFAVTDTLVDVLEFAGTSSAKLNGQALEASQIKVEGQTITLTLTEEQVKANGGQAVELTFDAKIKAGANLSAYVKEDGHTQIPNKASYDASFPHKPGVHKDSNEVPVTPPTPEVPEIKKDVNGKEAETLDKRDQVFTYNVKTTVAQDATAFAVTDTLVDVLEFAGT
;
A
#
# COMPACT_ATOMS: atom_id res chain seq x y z
N MET A 1 37.07 -30.84 -16.25
CA MET A 1 37.47 -32.19 -16.71
C MET A 1 38.98 -32.29 -16.62
N THR A 2 39.51 -33.43 -16.19
CA THR A 2 40.95 -33.68 -16.13
C THR A 2 41.22 -35.01 -16.82
N LEU A 3 42.14 -35.02 -17.78
CA LEU A 3 42.57 -36.24 -18.46
C LEU A 3 43.72 -36.90 -17.69
N THR A 4 43.72 -38.22 -17.62
CA THR A 4 44.86 -38.99 -17.10
C THR A 4 46.05 -38.93 -18.07
N GLU A 5 47.24 -39.27 -17.60
CA GLU A 5 48.43 -39.31 -18.46
C GLU A 5 48.28 -40.27 -19.64
N GLU A 6 47.62 -41.42 -19.42
CA GLU A 6 47.31 -42.40 -20.46
C GLU A 6 46.34 -41.82 -21.50
N GLN A 7 45.30 -41.12 -21.06
CA GLN A 7 44.35 -40.44 -21.94
C GLN A 7 45.02 -39.31 -22.75
N LEU A 8 45.94 -38.55 -22.15
CA LEU A 8 46.69 -37.51 -22.86
C LEU A 8 47.56 -38.09 -23.97
N LYS A 9 48.24 -39.23 -23.71
CA LYS A 9 49.07 -39.92 -24.70
C LYS A 9 48.24 -40.54 -25.84
N ALA A 10 47.09 -41.12 -25.52
CA ALA A 10 46.23 -41.80 -26.49
C ALA A 10 45.45 -40.84 -27.40
N ASN A 11 45.14 -39.62 -26.95
CA ASN A 11 44.22 -38.70 -27.64
C ASN A 11 44.93 -37.43 -28.18
N GLY A 12 46.23 -37.49 -28.43
CA GLY A 12 46.99 -36.37 -29.00
C GLY A 12 46.41 -35.91 -30.34
N GLY A 13 46.05 -34.63 -30.44
CA GLY A 13 45.48 -34.03 -31.67
C GLY A 13 43.99 -34.28 -31.88
N GLN A 14 43.31 -34.97 -30.96
CA GLN A 14 41.86 -35.17 -31.02
C GLN A 14 41.10 -34.00 -30.37
N ALA A 15 39.87 -33.76 -30.86
CA ALA A 15 38.97 -32.78 -30.27
C ALA A 15 38.46 -33.26 -28.91
N VAL A 16 38.35 -32.32 -27.97
CA VAL A 16 37.78 -32.54 -26.65
C VAL A 16 36.62 -31.58 -26.49
N GLU A 17 35.43 -32.10 -26.19
CA GLU A 17 34.21 -31.32 -26.00
C GLU A 17 33.69 -31.50 -24.56
N LEU A 18 33.27 -30.40 -23.94
CA LEU A 18 32.66 -30.39 -22.61
C LEU A 18 31.31 -29.69 -22.70
N THR A 19 30.24 -30.44 -22.44
CA THR A 19 28.86 -29.94 -22.45
C THR A 19 28.25 -30.10 -21.07
N PHE A 20 27.55 -29.06 -20.61
CA PHE A 20 26.83 -29.07 -19.34
C PHE A 20 25.64 -28.12 -19.41
N ASP A 21 24.59 -28.44 -18.66
CA ASP A 21 23.41 -27.59 -18.52
C ASP A 21 23.57 -26.65 -17.33
N ALA A 22 23.09 -25.41 -17.49
CA ALA A 22 23.08 -24.40 -16.44
C ALA A 22 21.77 -23.61 -16.46
N LYS A 23 21.40 -23.02 -15.32
CA LYS A 23 20.25 -22.11 -15.18
C LYS A 23 20.56 -20.98 -14.21
N ILE A 24 19.90 -19.84 -14.38
CA ILE A 24 19.92 -18.75 -13.40
C ILE A 24 19.28 -19.26 -12.10
N LYS A 25 19.92 -19.00 -10.96
CA LYS A 25 19.37 -19.39 -9.64
C LYS A 25 18.06 -18.64 -9.40
N ALA A 26 17.06 -19.32 -8.85
CA ALA A 26 15.80 -18.68 -8.47
C ALA A 26 16.04 -17.53 -7.47
N GLY A 27 15.43 -16.37 -7.70
CA GLY A 27 15.60 -15.18 -6.86
C GLY A 27 16.97 -14.51 -6.95
N ALA A 28 17.85 -14.93 -7.87
CA ALA A 28 19.12 -14.24 -8.08
C ALA A 28 18.87 -12.80 -8.52
N ASN A 29 19.47 -11.85 -7.82
CA ASN A 29 19.49 -10.46 -8.24
C ASN A 29 20.55 -10.25 -9.31
N LEU A 30 20.13 -9.74 -10.46
CA LEU A 30 20.97 -9.54 -11.64
C LEU A 30 21.35 -8.07 -11.86
N SER A 31 21.07 -7.19 -10.89
CA SER A 31 21.35 -5.75 -10.99
C SER A 31 22.84 -5.43 -11.23
N ALA A 32 23.75 -6.34 -10.90
CA ALA A 32 25.18 -6.20 -11.17
C ALA A 32 25.60 -6.59 -12.61
N TYR A 33 24.73 -7.25 -13.37
CA TYR A 33 24.97 -7.72 -14.75
C TYR A 33 24.30 -6.84 -15.81
N VAL A 34 23.66 -5.78 -15.34
CA VAL A 34 23.12 -4.64 -16.08
C VAL A 34 24.24 -3.93 -16.84
N LYS A 35 24.12 -3.84 -18.17
CA LYS A 35 25.04 -3.12 -19.04
C LYS A 35 24.62 -1.65 -19.20
N GLU A 36 25.51 -0.82 -19.74
CA GLU A 36 25.22 0.60 -19.97
C GLU A 36 24.01 0.85 -20.90
N ASP A 37 23.71 -0.11 -21.78
CA ASP A 37 22.64 -0.02 -22.78
C ASP A 37 21.23 -0.38 -22.27
N GLY A 38 21.07 -0.77 -21.01
CA GLY A 38 19.76 -1.15 -20.49
C GLY A 38 19.51 -2.65 -20.35
N HIS A 39 20.41 -3.49 -20.86
CA HIS A 39 20.20 -4.94 -20.91
C HIS A 39 21.04 -5.68 -19.88
N THR A 40 20.44 -6.70 -19.27
CA THR A 40 21.16 -7.63 -18.39
C THR A 40 21.90 -8.67 -19.24
N GLN A 41 23.20 -8.82 -19.04
CA GLN A 41 24.02 -9.82 -19.71
C GLN A 41 24.91 -10.54 -18.69
N ILE A 42 24.66 -11.84 -18.49
CA ILE A 42 25.41 -12.67 -17.55
C ILE A 42 26.52 -13.39 -18.32
N PRO A 43 27.80 -13.03 -18.12
CA PRO A 43 28.90 -13.59 -18.89
C PRO A 43 29.32 -14.98 -18.41
N ASN A 44 29.80 -15.81 -19.32
CA ASN A 44 30.47 -17.07 -19.01
C ASN A 44 31.76 -17.24 -19.83
N LYS A 45 32.81 -17.80 -19.21
CA LYS A 45 34.10 -18.13 -19.83
C LYS A 45 34.56 -19.52 -19.39
N ALA A 46 35.35 -20.18 -20.23
CA ALA A 46 36.09 -21.38 -19.90
C ALA A 46 37.59 -21.12 -20.01
N SER A 47 38.40 -21.97 -19.39
CA SER A 47 39.85 -21.96 -19.57
C SER A 47 40.39 -23.39 -19.53
N TYR A 48 41.61 -23.55 -20.04
CA TYR A 48 42.36 -24.80 -19.89
C TYR A 48 43.78 -24.53 -19.42
N ASP A 49 44.28 -25.48 -18.63
CA ASP A 49 45.67 -25.54 -18.20
C ASP A 49 46.36 -26.76 -18.83
N ALA A 50 47.56 -26.57 -19.34
CA ALA A 50 48.38 -27.63 -19.89
C ALA A 50 49.85 -27.44 -19.50
N SER A 51 50.52 -28.54 -19.15
CA SER A 51 51.96 -28.53 -18.88
C SER A 51 52.68 -29.36 -19.94
N PHE A 52 53.60 -28.71 -20.64
CA PHE A 52 54.48 -29.34 -21.62
C PHE A 52 55.90 -29.45 -21.05
N PRO A 53 56.70 -30.46 -21.43
CA PRO A 53 58.07 -30.63 -20.92
C PRO A 53 58.97 -29.39 -21.04
N HIS A 54 58.74 -28.57 -22.06
CA HIS A 54 59.50 -27.34 -22.32
C HIS A 54 58.69 -26.06 -22.08
N LYS A 55 57.43 -26.19 -21.66
CA LYS A 55 56.53 -25.07 -21.38
C LYS A 55 55.50 -25.48 -20.31
N PRO A 56 55.90 -25.60 -19.04
CA PRO A 56 54.97 -25.88 -17.96
C PRO A 56 54.02 -24.68 -17.74
N GLY A 57 52.80 -24.95 -17.26
CA GLY A 57 51.87 -23.90 -16.84
C GLY A 57 51.27 -23.06 -17.97
N VAL A 58 51.00 -23.65 -19.13
CA VAL A 58 50.21 -22.97 -20.17
C VAL A 58 48.78 -22.82 -19.68
N HIS A 59 48.33 -21.57 -19.56
CA HIS A 59 46.94 -21.22 -19.31
C HIS A 59 46.37 -20.53 -20.56
N LYS A 60 45.14 -20.85 -20.93
CA LYS A 60 44.40 -20.09 -21.95
C LYS A 60 42.92 -19.99 -21.59
N ASP A 61 42.37 -18.80 -21.80
CA ASP A 61 40.95 -18.52 -21.70
C ASP A 61 40.23 -18.67 -23.05
N SER A 62 38.94 -18.99 -23.00
CA SER A 62 38.02 -18.88 -24.13
C SER A 62 37.58 -17.42 -24.35
N ASN A 63 36.83 -17.19 -25.42
CA ASN A 63 36.00 -15.99 -25.51
C ASN A 63 34.90 -15.99 -24.43
N GLU A 64 34.36 -14.81 -24.13
CA GLU A 64 33.17 -14.65 -23.29
C GLU A 64 31.91 -14.93 -24.12
N VAL A 65 30.95 -15.64 -23.54
CA VAL A 65 29.61 -15.80 -24.10
C VAL A 65 28.59 -15.42 -23.04
N PRO A 66 27.82 -14.33 -23.22
CA PRO A 66 26.80 -13.92 -22.26
C PRO A 66 25.44 -14.55 -22.54
N VAL A 67 24.62 -14.68 -21.50
CA VAL A 67 23.18 -14.97 -21.59
C VAL A 67 22.36 -13.75 -21.19
N THR A 68 21.25 -13.52 -21.88
CA THR A 68 20.30 -12.43 -21.59
C THR A 68 19.05 -13.02 -20.94
N PRO A 69 18.69 -12.64 -19.69
CA PRO A 69 17.47 -13.09 -19.04
C PRO A 69 16.23 -12.43 -19.67
N PRO A 70 15.02 -12.97 -19.43
CA PRO A 70 13.78 -12.26 -19.76
C PRO A 70 13.67 -10.97 -18.94
N THR A 71 12.96 -9.98 -19.46
CA THR A 71 12.63 -8.75 -18.72
C THR A 71 11.77 -9.10 -17.50
N PRO A 72 12.13 -8.62 -16.29
CA PRO A 72 11.30 -8.79 -15.10
C PRO A 72 9.88 -8.24 -15.29
N GLU A 73 8.89 -8.98 -14.80
CA GLU A 73 7.53 -8.48 -14.67
C GLU A 73 7.44 -7.43 -13.56
N VAL A 74 6.57 -6.44 -13.74
CA VAL A 74 6.26 -5.42 -12.73
C VAL A 74 5.17 -5.98 -11.82
N PRO A 75 5.42 -6.19 -10.51
CA PRO A 75 4.45 -6.76 -9.60
C PRO A 75 3.14 -5.97 -9.48
N GLU A 76 2.04 -6.68 -9.30
CA GLU A 76 0.78 -6.09 -8.85
C GLU A 76 0.83 -5.77 -7.36
N ILE A 77 0.07 -4.76 -6.96
CA ILE A 77 -0.20 -4.42 -5.56
C ILE A 77 -1.71 -4.51 -5.32
N LYS A 78 -2.08 -5.21 -4.25
CA LYS A 78 -3.47 -5.43 -3.86
C LYS A 78 -3.68 -4.93 -2.45
N LYS A 79 -4.88 -4.42 -2.20
CA LYS A 79 -5.29 -3.94 -0.91
C LYS A 79 -6.62 -4.53 -0.51
N ASP A 80 -6.75 -4.84 0.77
CA ASP A 80 -7.99 -5.29 1.40
C ASP A 80 -8.21 -4.55 2.73
N VAL A 81 -9.45 -4.53 3.20
CA VAL A 81 -9.85 -4.06 4.53
C VAL A 81 -10.49 -5.22 5.29
N ASN A 82 -9.93 -5.58 6.44
CA ASN A 82 -10.31 -6.77 7.20
C ASN A 82 -10.39 -8.07 6.35
N GLY A 83 -9.55 -8.20 5.31
CA GLY A 83 -9.58 -9.34 4.39
C GLY A 83 -10.67 -9.27 3.32
N LYS A 84 -11.34 -8.13 3.13
CA LYS A 84 -12.42 -7.91 2.15
C LYS A 84 -12.08 -6.76 1.19
N GLU A 85 -12.77 -6.73 0.05
CA GLU A 85 -12.64 -5.63 -0.93
C GLU A 85 -13.34 -4.33 -0.47
N ALA A 86 -14.27 -4.44 0.48
CA ALA A 86 -14.93 -3.33 1.16
C ALA A 86 -15.41 -3.79 2.55
N GLU A 87 -15.59 -2.85 3.47
CA GLU A 87 -16.11 -3.15 4.82
C GLU A 87 -17.26 -2.23 5.20
N THR A 88 -18.28 -2.79 5.85
CA THR A 88 -19.34 -2.01 6.51
C THR A 88 -19.07 -2.03 8.00
N LEU A 89 -19.03 -0.84 8.60
CA LEU A 89 -18.75 -0.66 10.02
C LEU A 89 -20.05 -0.71 10.82
N ASP A 90 -20.01 -1.36 11.98
CA ASP A 90 -21.12 -1.38 12.95
C ASP A 90 -21.20 -0.05 13.71
N LYS A 91 -20.05 0.57 13.95
CA LYS A 91 -19.92 1.86 14.65
C LYS A 91 -19.00 2.79 13.88
N ARG A 92 -19.27 4.08 14.00
CA ARG A 92 -18.47 5.12 13.32
C ARG A 92 -17.01 5.14 13.80
N ASP A 93 -16.77 4.88 15.08
CA ASP A 93 -15.44 4.86 15.70
C ASP A 93 -14.78 3.46 15.66
N GLN A 94 -15.38 2.50 14.97
CA GLN A 94 -14.83 1.16 14.82
C GLN A 94 -13.45 1.22 14.16
N VAL A 95 -12.47 0.58 14.81
CA VAL A 95 -11.16 0.34 14.22
C VAL A 95 -11.25 -0.79 13.20
N PHE A 96 -10.64 -0.59 12.05
CA PHE A 96 -10.52 -1.58 10.98
C PHE A 96 -9.07 -1.63 10.49
N THR A 97 -8.70 -2.75 9.87
CA THR A 97 -7.33 -3.02 9.46
C THR A 97 -7.22 -3.04 7.94
N TYR A 98 -6.33 -2.22 7.38
CA TYR A 98 -5.94 -2.35 5.98
C TYR A 98 -4.77 -3.32 5.85
N ASN A 99 -4.81 -4.16 4.80
CA ASN A 99 -3.68 -4.99 4.39
C ASN A 99 -3.29 -4.65 2.96
N VAL A 100 -2.01 -4.40 2.74
CA VAL A 100 -1.42 -4.11 1.44
C VAL A 100 -0.44 -5.23 1.12
N LYS A 101 -0.62 -5.87 -0.04
CA LYS A 101 0.16 -7.03 -0.48
C LYS A 101 0.75 -6.77 -1.86
N THR A 102 2.04 -7.02 -1.99
CA THR A 102 2.78 -6.92 -3.26
C THR A 102 3.96 -7.89 -3.22
N THR A 103 4.79 -7.90 -4.26
CA THR A 103 6.09 -8.58 -4.24
C THR A 103 7.21 -7.60 -4.56
N VAL A 104 8.40 -7.84 -4.03
CA VAL A 104 9.58 -7.09 -4.43
C VAL A 104 9.85 -7.42 -5.89
N ALA A 105 9.90 -6.42 -6.75
CA ALA A 105 10.21 -6.65 -8.15
C ALA A 105 11.62 -7.24 -8.31
N GLN A 106 11.81 -8.16 -9.26
CA GLN A 106 13.15 -8.71 -9.51
C GLN A 106 14.08 -7.59 -10.01
N ASP A 107 15.34 -7.65 -9.59
CA ASP A 107 16.38 -6.67 -9.93
C ASP A 107 16.15 -5.23 -9.44
N ALA A 108 15.14 -5.01 -8.60
CA ALA A 108 14.97 -3.72 -7.94
C ALA A 108 16.19 -3.37 -7.07
N THR A 109 16.46 -2.07 -6.95
CA THR A 109 17.52 -1.51 -6.09
C THR A 109 16.95 -0.70 -4.93
N ALA A 110 15.71 -0.23 -5.06
CA ALA A 110 14.96 0.40 -3.97
C ALA A 110 13.49 0.01 -4.09
N PHE A 111 12.80 -0.07 -2.94
CA PHE A 111 11.40 -0.45 -2.86
C PHE A 111 10.75 0.18 -1.62
N ALA A 112 9.62 0.85 -1.81
CA ALA A 112 8.80 1.41 -0.74
C ALA A 112 7.32 1.20 -1.02
N VAL A 113 6.54 0.92 0.02
CA VAL A 113 5.06 0.85 -0.04
C VAL A 113 4.51 2.03 0.74
N THR A 114 3.60 2.79 0.15
CA THR A 114 3.01 3.99 0.74
C THR A 114 1.50 3.90 0.73
N ASP A 115 0.88 4.39 1.81
CA ASP A 115 -0.56 4.55 1.94
C ASP A 115 -0.85 5.93 2.52
N THR A 116 -1.83 6.65 1.98
CA THR A 116 -2.27 7.92 2.54
C THR A 116 -3.75 7.85 2.85
N LEU A 117 -4.07 7.88 4.14
CA LEU A 117 -5.44 7.96 4.61
C LEU A 117 -6.08 9.28 4.16
N VAL A 118 -7.29 9.21 3.63
CA VAL A 118 -8.11 10.40 3.33
C VAL A 118 -8.45 11.16 4.60
N ASP A 119 -8.76 12.45 4.49
CA ASP A 119 -8.83 13.36 5.64
C ASP A 119 -9.84 12.98 6.74
N VAL A 120 -10.84 12.16 6.44
CA VAL A 120 -11.82 11.72 7.44
C VAL A 120 -11.39 10.48 8.21
N LEU A 121 -10.26 9.87 7.84
CA LEU A 121 -9.68 8.70 8.49
C LEU A 121 -8.42 9.08 9.27
N GLU A 122 -8.13 8.35 10.34
CA GLU A 122 -6.88 8.48 11.10
C GLU A 122 -6.24 7.13 11.38
N PHE A 123 -4.92 7.15 11.52
CA PHE A 123 -4.14 5.99 11.94
C PHE A 123 -4.49 5.62 13.39
N ALA A 124 -4.87 4.37 13.63
CA ALA A 124 -5.35 3.91 14.93
C ALA A 124 -4.24 3.32 15.83
N GLY A 125 -2.97 3.52 15.47
CA GLY A 125 -1.82 3.26 16.36
C GLY A 125 -1.07 1.95 16.10
N THR A 126 -1.65 1.00 15.37
CA THR A 126 -1.01 -0.29 15.07
C THR A 126 -0.56 -0.36 13.62
N SER A 127 0.70 -0.76 13.40
CA SER A 127 1.18 -1.18 12.08
C SER A 127 2.19 -2.31 12.19
N SER A 128 2.29 -3.12 11.15
CA SER A 128 3.29 -4.18 11.04
C SER A 128 3.60 -4.46 9.57
N ALA A 129 4.76 -5.02 9.29
CA ALA A 129 5.13 -5.43 7.95
C ALA A 129 5.86 -6.77 7.96
N LYS A 130 5.76 -7.48 6.84
CA LYS A 130 6.48 -8.73 6.59
C LYS A 130 7.15 -8.69 5.23
N LEU A 131 8.35 -9.27 5.17
CA LEU A 131 9.07 -9.56 3.93
C LEU A 131 9.36 -11.06 3.90
N ASN A 132 8.94 -11.75 2.84
CA ASN A 132 9.10 -13.19 2.70
C ASN A 132 8.56 -13.96 3.93
N GLY A 133 7.41 -13.51 4.46
CA GLY A 133 6.78 -14.08 5.66
C GLY A 133 7.46 -13.76 6.99
N GLN A 134 8.62 -13.11 6.99
CA GLN A 134 9.36 -12.70 8.19
C GLN A 134 8.96 -11.28 8.59
N ALA A 135 8.73 -11.05 9.88
CA ALA A 135 8.40 -9.73 10.40
C ALA A 135 9.57 -8.76 10.21
N LEU A 136 9.25 -7.53 9.79
CA LEU A 136 10.20 -6.43 9.71
C LEU A 136 10.19 -5.60 10.99
N GLU A 137 11.29 -4.88 11.22
CA GLU A 137 11.41 -3.95 12.34
C GLU A 137 10.42 -2.79 12.18
N ALA A 138 9.75 -2.42 13.28
CA ALA A 138 8.75 -1.35 13.27
C ALA A 138 9.34 0.01 12.82
N SER A 139 10.65 0.23 13.01
CA SER A 139 11.35 1.44 12.57
C SER A 139 11.42 1.61 11.05
N GLN A 140 11.18 0.54 10.28
CA GLN A 140 11.07 0.62 8.82
C GLN A 140 9.71 1.15 8.34
N ILE A 141 8.73 1.26 9.24
CA ILE A 141 7.44 1.86 8.98
C ILE A 141 7.44 3.27 9.57
N LYS A 142 7.24 4.25 8.70
CA LYS A 142 7.14 5.66 9.07
C LYS A 142 5.70 6.12 8.94
N VAL A 143 5.18 6.76 9.98
CA VAL A 143 3.86 7.39 9.97
C VAL A 143 4.04 8.90 10.11
N GLU A 144 3.65 9.63 9.08
CA GLU A 144 3.74 11.09 9.01
C GLU A 144 2.37 11.68 8.68
N GLY A 145 1.70 12.21 9.70
CA GLY A 145 0.31 12.64 9.58
C GLY A 145 -0.58 11.46 9.21
N GLN A 146 -1.12 11.48 7.98
CA GLN A 146 -2.00 10.44 7.44
C GLN A 146 -1.28 9.46 6.51
N THR A 147 0.03 9.64 6.31
CA THR A 147 0.82 8.84 5.37
C THR A 147 1.59 7.77 6.13
N ILE A 148 1.42 6.52 5.73
CA ILE A 148 2.14 5.35 6.23
C ILE A 148 3.08 4.89 5.13
N THR A 149 4.38 4.78 5.41
CA THR A 149 5.38 4.34 4.44
C THR A 149 6.25 3.23 5.02
N LEU A 150 6.28 2.09 4.35
CA LEU A 150 7.25 1.02 4.57
C LEU A 150 8.40 1.19 3.57
N THR A 151 9.65 1.27 4.05
CA THR A 151 10.84 1.29 3.19
C THR A 151 11.72 0.08 3.44
N LEU A 152 12.02 -0.69 2.39
CA LEU A 152 12.98 -1.79 2.46
C LEU A 152 14.41 -1.26 2.29
N THR A 153 15.37 -1.86 3.01
CA THR A 153 16.79 -1.55 2.81
C THR A 153 17.27 -2.07 1.45
N GLU A 154 18.32 -1.49 0.89
CA GLU A 154 18.89 -1.95 -0.39
C GLU A 154 19.27 -3.45 -0.34
N GLU A 155 19.83 -3.91 0.79
CA GLU A 155 20.15 -5.32 1.01
C GLU A 155 18.90 -6.21 0.99
N GLN A 156 17.82 -5.79 1.67
CA GLN A 156 16.55 -6.50 1.67
C GLN A 156 15.97 -6.58 0.26
N VAL A 157 15.96 -5.48 -0.49
CA VAL A 157 15.44 -5.45 -1.87
C VAL A 157 16.25 -6.41 -2.75
N LYS A 158 17.57 -6.35 -2.68
CA LYS A 158 18.45 -7.21 -3.49
C LYS A 158 18.30 -8.70 -3.13
N ALA A 159 18.14 -9.04 -1.87
CA ALA A 159 18.03 -10.43 -1.43
C ALA A 159 16.64 -11.05 -1.67
N ASN A 160 15.60 -10.23 -1.88
CA ASN A 160 14.21 -10.69 -1.85
C ASN A 160 13.44 -10.47 -3.16
N GLY A 161 14.13 -10.36 -4.30
CA GLY A 161 13.48 -10.31 -5.61
C GLY A 161 12.47 -11.44 -5.81
N GLY A 162 11.23 -11.09 -6.14
CA GLY A 162 10.10 -12.01 -6.29
C GLY A 162 9.43 -12.46 -4.99
N GLN A 163 9.89 -12.04 -3.81
CA GLN A 163 9.29 -12.40 -2.53
C GLN A 163 8.17 -11.45 -2.11
N ALA A 164 7.24 -11.95 -1.31
CA ALA A 164 6.08 -11.20 -0.84
C ALA A 164 6.44 -10.10 0.16
N VAL A 165 5.75 -8.96 0.03
CA VAL A 165 5.74 -7.85 0.97
C VAL A 165 4.31 -7.66 1.45
N GLU A 166 4.12 -7.63 2.77
CA GLU A 166 2.84 -7.35 3.41
C GLU A 166 3.00 -6.15 4.34
N LEU A 167 2.18 -5.12 4.18
CA LEU A 167 2.05 -4.00 5.11
C LEU A 167 0.63 -4.00 5.67
N THR A 168 0.51 -4.01 6.99
CA THR A 168 -0.77 -3.99 7.70
C THR A 168 -0.80 -2.78 8.64
N PHE A 169 -1.90 -2.05 8.65
CA PHE A 169 -2.09 -0.93 9.58
C PHE A 169 -3.56 -0.71 9.94
N ASP A 170 -3.79 -0.30 11.18
CA ASP A 170 -5.13 -0.02 11.68
C ASP A 170 -5.51 1.44 11.44
N ALA A 171 -6.76 1.67 11.06
CA ALA A 171 -7.35 2.97 10.86
C ALA A 171 -8.76 3.03 11.45
N LYS A 172 -9.28 4.25 11.61
CA LYS A 172 -10.67 4.52 12.00
C LYS A 172 -11.14 5.86 11.44
N ILE A 173 -12.45 6.10 11.45
CA ILE A 173 -12.99 7.43 11.12
C ILE A 173 -12.69 8.39 12.27
N LYS A 174 -12.19 9.59 11.95
CA LYS A 174 -11.94 10.64 12.93
C LYS A 174 -13.24 11.02 13.65
N ALA A 175 -13.14 11.21 14.97
CA ALA A 175 -14.26 11.69 15.77
C ALA A 175 -14.77 13.04 15.23
N GLY A 176 -16.08 13.15 15.00
CA GLY A 176 -16.71 14.38 14.49
C GLY A 176 -16.41 14.73 13.03
N ALA A 177 -15.71 13.89 12.27
CA ALA A 177 -15.51 14.12 10.83
C ALA A 177 -16.85 14.28 10.11
N ASN A 178 -16.94 15.20 9.13
CA ASN A 178 -18.11 15.30 8.26
C ASN A 178 -17.87 14.47 7.00
N LEU A 179 -18.75 13.50 6.75
CA LEU A 179 -18.64 12.52 5.67
C LEU A 179 -19.50 12.85 4.45
N SER A 180 -20.16 14.01 4.42
CA SER A 180 -21.04 14.43 3.32
C SER A 180 -20.37 14.40 1.95
N ALA A 181 -19.05 14.67 1.88
CA ALA A 181 -18.27 14.61 0.65
C ALA A 181 -18.07 13.18 0.09
N TYR A 182 -18.41 12.15 0.88
CA TYR A 182 -18.23 10.73 0.56
C TYR A 182 -19.56 10.00 0.31
N VAL A 183 -20.68 10.72 0.35
CA VAL A 183 -22.00 10.19 -0.02
C VAL A 183 -22.04 9.97 -1.52
N LYS A 184 -22.31 8.73 -1.95
CA LYS A 184 -22.44 8.34 -3.35
C LYS A 184 -23.84 8.66 -3.87
N GLU A 185 -24.05 8.52 -5.18
CA GLU A 185 -25.33 8.81 -5.83
C GLU A 185 -26.50 7.94 -5.31
N ASP A 186 -26.18 6.76 -4.78
CA ASP A 186 -27.14 5.84 -4.15
C ASP A 186 -27.51 6.23 -2.70
N GLY A 187 -26.92 7.31 -2.18
CA GLY A 187 -27.14 7.80 -0.81
C GLY A 187 -26.30 7.12 0.26
N HIS A 188 -25.46 6.13 -0.10
CA HIS A 188 -24.56 5.47 0.84
C HIS A 188 -23.21 6.19 0.93
N THR A 189 -22.71 6.35 2.15
CA THR A 189 -21.38 6.90 2.40
C THR A 189 -20.31 5.85 2.14
N GLN A 190 -19.35 6.13 1.27
CA GLN A 190 -18.19 5.25 1.02
C GLN A 190 -16.90 6.04 1.10
N ILE A 191 -16.09 5.73 2.12
CA ILE A 191 -14.80 6.38 2.36
C ILE A 191 -13.70 5.52 1.71
N PRO A 192 -13.10 5.96 0.60
CA PRO A 192 -12.13 5.15 -0.14
C PRO A 192 -10.75 5.19 0.50
N ASN A 193 -9.95 4.16 0.25
CA ASN A 193 -8.51 4.20 0.51
C ASN A 193 -7.71 3.42 -0.56
N LYS A 194 -6.50 3.90 -0.91
CA LYS A 194 -5.56 3.27 -1.86
C LYS A 194 -4.15 3.26 -1.30
N ALA A 195 -3.38 2.26 -1.68
CA ALA A 195 -1.94 2.21 -1.45
C ALA A 195 -1.21 2.29 -2.79
N SER A 196 0.09 2.55 -2.75
CA SER A 196 0.98 2.46 -3.89
C SER A 196 2.29 1.81 -3.46
N TYR A 197 3.09 1.41 -4.44
CA TYR A 197 4.52 1.21 -4.22
C TYR A 197 5.33 1.98 -5.24
N ASP A 198 6.55 2.34 -4.82
CA ASP A 198 7.59 2.90 -5.65
C ASP A 198 8.79 1.96 -5.66
N ALA A 199 9.27 1.65 -6.86
CA ALA A 199 10.44 0.81 -7.08
C ALA A 199 11.43 1.51 -8.02
N SER A 200 12.71 1.31 -7.76
CA SER A 200 13.77 1.75 -8.66
C SER A 200 14.50 0.54 -9.22
N PHE A 201 14.79 0.61 -10.51
CA PHE A 201 15.59 -0.38 -11.24
C PHE A 201 16.76 0.33 -11.88
N PRO A 202 17.90 -0.34 -12.11
CA PRO A 202 19.05 0.22 -12.82
C PRO A 202 18.71 0.86 -14.18
N HIS A 203 17.65 0.38 -14.83
CA HIS A 203 17.24 0.79 -16.19
C HIS A 203 15.91 1.53 -16.24
N LYS A 204 15.20 1.62 -15.12
CA LYS A 204 13.88 2.23 -15.03
C LYS A 204 13.69 2.81 -13.63
N PRO A 205 14.28 3.98 -13.35
CA PRO A 205 14.02 4.66 -12.08
C PRO A 205 12.53 5.10 -12.02
N GLY A 206 11.97 5.11 -10.82
CA GLY A 206 10.64 5.70 -10.57
C GLY A 206 9.46 4.89 -11.11
N VAL A 207 9.49 3.56 -10.99
CA VAL A 207 8.28 2.76 -11.22
C VAL A 207 7.32 3.01 -10.07
N HIS A 208 6.12 3.47 -10.41
CA HIS A 208 5.04 3.69 -9.49
C HIS A 208 3.84 2.82 -9.87
N LYS A 209 3.18 2.22 -8.88
CA LYS A 209 1.98 1.41 -9.10
C LYS A 209 0.99 1.57 -7.95
N ASP A 210 -0.25 1.89 -8.31
CA ASP A 210 -1.38 1.96 -7.38
C ASP A 210 -2.05 0.61 -7.18
N SER A 211 -2.61 0.42 -5.98
CA SER A 211 -3.53 -0.67 -5.66
C SER A 211 -4.94 -0.41 -6.19
N ASN A 212 -5.79 -1.43 -6.05
CA ASN A 212 -7.24 -1.23 -6.06
C ASN A 212 -7.67 -0.26 -4.94
N GLU A 213 -8.82 0.38 -5.13
CA GLU A 213 -9.52 1.12 -4.08
C GLU A 213 -10.26 0.16 -3.16
N VAL A 214 -10.19 0.40 -1.85
CA VAL A 214 -10.99 -0.34 -0.86
C VAL A 214 -11.76 0.63 0.01
N PRO A 215 -13.11 0.68 -0.08
CA PRO A 215 -13.91 1.59 0.71
C PRO A 215 -14.35 0.99 2.05
N VAL A 216 -14.58 1.88 3.02
CA VAL A 216 -15.34 1.57 4.24
C VAL A 216 -16.65 2.35 4.26
N THR A 217 -17.72 1.71 4.73
CA THR A 217 -19.07 2.27 4.83
C THR A 217 -19.44 2.41 6.31
N PRO A 218 -19.62 3.63 6.85
CA PRO A 218 -20.09 3.83 8.22
C PRO A 218 -21.58 3.47 8.37
N PRO A 219 -22.10 3.34 9.61
CA PRO A 219 -23.54 3.28 9.83
C PRO A 219 -24.22 4.58 9.41
N THR A 220 -25.47 4.48 8.94
CA THR A 220 -26.30 5.64 8.60
C THR A 220 -26.47 6.56 9.82
N PRO A 221 -26.25 7.88 9.69
CA PRO A 221 -26.52 8.83 10.76
C PRO A 221 -27.94 8.76 11.29
N GLU A 222 -28.09 8.91 12.61
CA GLU A 222 -29.41 9.09 13.21
C GLU A 222 -29.99 10.46 12.86
N VAL A 223 -31.30 10.49 12.58
CA VAL A 223 -32.03 11.75 12.38
C VAL A 223 -32.40 12.31 13.75
N PRO A 224 -31.94 13.53 14.10
CA PRO A 224 -32.19 14.12 15.41
C PRO A 224 -33.66 14.50 15.58
N GLU A 225 -34.17 14.33 16.80
CA GLU A 225 -35.50 14.84 17.17
C GLU A 225 -35.51 16.37 17.23
N ILE A 226 -36.69 16.96 17.01
CA ILE A 226 -36.97 18.38 17.24
C ILE A 226 -38.12 18.50 18.24
N LYS A 227 -37.94 19.32 19.28
CA LYS A 227 -38.92 19.54 20.35
C LYS A 227 -39.14 21.03 20.55
N LYS A 228 -40.40 21.42 20.84
CA LYS A 228 -40.78 22.79 21.16
C LYS A 228 -41.43 22.84 22.54
N ASP A 229 -41.10 23.85 23.32
CA ASP A 229 -41.71 24.12 24.63
C ASP A 229 -42.02 25.62 24.78
N VAL A 230 -42.86 25.96 25.76
CA VAL A 230 -43.15 27.35 26.14
C VAL A 230 -42.74 27.55 27.60
N ASN A 231 -41.86 28.53 27.85
CA ASN A 231 -41.28 28.80 29.16
C ASN A 231 -40.69 27.54 29.86
N GLY A 232 -40.17 26.57 29.09
CA GLY A 232 -39.64 25.33 29.63
C GLY A 232 -40.68 24.23 29.92
N LYS A 233 -41.94 24.42 29.52
CA LYS A 233 -43.06 23.49 29.76
C LYS A 233 -43.75 23.10 28.44
N GLU A 234 -44.47 21.97 28.44
CA GLU A 234 -45.28 21.55 27.29
C GLU A 234 -46.41 22.53 26.98
N ALA A 235 -46.96 23.17 28.01
CA ALA A 235 -47.94 24.24 27.90
C ALA A 235 -47.75 25.24 29.05
N GLU A 236 -48.13 26.49 28.82
CA GLU A 236 -48.07 27.56 29.82
C GLU A 236 -49.44 28.22 29.96
N THR A 237 -49.82 28.49 31.20
CA THR A 237 -51.03 29.25 31.53
C THR A 237 -50.59 30.67 31.85
N LEU A 238 -51.06 31.65 31.08
CA LEU A 238 -50.74 33.06 31.29
C LEU A 238 -51.67 33.68 32.33
N ASP A 239 -51.11 34.52 33.21
CA ASP A 239 -51.86 35.31 34.19
C ASP A 239 -52.54 36.53 33.55
N LYS A 240 -51.97 37.04 32.45
CA LYS A 240 -52.47 38.19 31.70
C LYS A 240 -52.37 37.97 30.19
N ARG A 241 -53.25 38.63 29.43
CA ARG A 241 -53.31 38.54 27.96
C ARG A 241 -52.05 39.07 27.28
N ASP A 242 -51.39 40.05 27.87
CA ASP A 242 -50.17 40.72 27.40
C ASP A 242 -48.89 40.16 28.07
N GLN A 243 -49.01 39.06 28.82
CA GLN A 243 -47.85 38.43 29.42
C GLN A 243 -46.93 37.87 28.33
N VAL A 244 -45.68 38.33 28.33
CA VAL A 244 -44.64 37.78 27.47
C VAL A 244 -44.32 36.35 27.89
N PHE A 245 -44.22 35.47 26.89
CA PHE A 245 -43.78 34.09 27.04
C PHE A 245 -42.77 33.76 25.94
N THR A 246 -41.95 32.74 26.18
CA THR A 246 -40.86 32.36 25.28
C THR A 246 -41.10 30.96 24.75
N TYR A 247 -41.12 30.80 23.43
CA TYR A 247 -41.01 29.49 22.80
C TYR A 247 -39.54 29.08 22.70
N ASN A 248 -39.22 27.87 23.14
CA ASN A 248 -37.90 27.27 22.94
C ASN A 248 -38.02 26.14 21.92
N VAL A 249 -37.21 26.17 20.86
CA VAL A 249 -37.09 25.07 19.89
C VAL A 249 -35.73 24.41 20.10
N LYS A 250 -35.72 23.11 20.36
CA LYS A 250 -34.52 22.33 20.71
C LYS A 250 -34.37 21.17 19.72
N THR A 251 -33.19 21.06 19.13
CA THR A 251 -32.79 19.98 18.23
C THR A 251 -31.27 19.93 18.16
N THR A 252 -30.71 18.90 17.54
CA THR A 252 -29.28 18.74 17.28
C THR A 252 -29.06 18.78 15.77
N VAL A 253 -27.92 19.31 15.32
CA VAL A 253 -27.56 19.22 13.90
C VAL A 253 -27.26 17.75 13.57
N ALA A 254 -27.92 17.19 12.55
CA ALA A 254 -27.67 15.82 12.12
C ALA A 254 -26.21 15.66 11.67
N GLN A 255 -25.60 14.50 11.95
CA GLN A 255 -24.26 14.22 11.41
C GLN A 255 -24.32 14.24 9.88
N ASP A 256 -23.24 14.72 9.28
CA ASP A 256 -23.06 14.75 7.81
C ASP A 256 -24.09 15.62 7.06
N ALA A 257 -24.84 16.47 7.77
CA ALA A 257 -25.72 17.46 7.15
C ALA A 257 -24.91 18.46 6.32
N THR A 258 -25.36 18.70 5.09
CA THR A 258 -24.82 19.74 4.18
C THR A 258 -25.56 21.06 4.29
N ALA A 259 -26.81 21.01 4.77
CA ALA A 259 -27.65 22.16 5.07
C ALA A 259 -28.52 21.85 6.29
N PHE A 260 -28.79 22.87 7.12
CA PHE A 260 -29.62 22.74 8.30
C PHE A 260 -30.37 24.04 8.55
N ALA A 261 -31.69 23.97 8.70
CA ALA A 261 -32.53 25.11 9.00
C ALA A 261 -33.65 24.71 9.96
N VAL A 262 -33.92 25.57 10.94
CA VAL A 262 -35.06 25.46 11.84
C VAL A 262 -35.97 26.64 11.56
N THR A 263 -37.23 26.36 11.24
CA THR A 263 -38.22 27.40 10.90
C THR A 263 -39.41 27.26 11.84
N ASP A 264 -40.00 28.41 12.20
CA ASP A 264 -41.21 28.49 13.00
C ASP A 264 -42.10 29.58 12.40
N THR A 265 -43.42 29.40 12.46
CA THR A 265 -44.39 30.37 11.99
C THR A 265 -45.36 30.63 13.12
N LEU A 266 -45.38 31.87 13.62
CA LEU A 266 -46.37 32.28 14.60
C LEU A 266 -47.74 32.40 13.93
N VAL A 267 -48.78 31.96 14.64
CA VAL A 267 -50.16 32.22 14.23
C VAL A 267 -50.50 33.69 14.42
N ASP A 268 -51.45 34.18 13.64
CA ASP A 268 -51.77 35.60 13.45
C ASP A 268 -52.17 36.34 14.75
N VAL A 269 -52.61 35.59 15.78
CA VAL A 269 -53.00 36.13 17.09
C VAL A 269 -51.83 36.37 18.04
N LEU A 270 -50.62 35.96 17.65
CA LEU A 270 -49.38 36.15 18.40
C LEU A 270 -48.49 37.15 17.67
N GLU A 271 -47.72 37.92 18.45
CA GLU A 271 -46.72 38.85 17.94
C GLU A 271 -45.37 38.62 18.62
N PHE A 272 -44.28 39.06 17.99
CA PHE A 272 -42.96 39.00 18.61
C PHE A 272 -42.86 40.06 19.72
N ALA A 273 -42.56 39.61 20.93
CA ALA A 273 -42.28 40.51 22.04
C ALA A 273 -40.86 41.08 21.88
N GLY A 274 -40.77 42.37 21.52
CA GLY A 274 -39.51 43.10 21.42
C GLY A 274 -38.92 43.13 20.01
N THR A 275 -39.26 44.18 19.26
CA THR A 275 -38.43 44.73 18.17
C THR A 275 -37.45 45.76 18.71
#